data_AF-A0A928FMR7-F1
#
_entry.id   AF-A0A928FMR7-F1
#
_cell.length_a   1.000
_cell.length_b   1.000
_cell.length_c   1.000
_cell.angle_alpha   90.00
_cell.angle_beta   90.00
_cell.angle_gamma   90.00
#
_symmetry.space_group_name_H-M   'P 1'
#
loop_
_entity.id
_entity.type
_entity.pdbx_description
1 polymer ?
#
loop_
_entity_poly.entity_id
_entity_poly.type
_entity_poly.pdbx_seq_one_letter_code
_entity_poly.pdbx_strand_id
1 'polypeptide(L)'
;MGFIDSYKKLEKLCSEIYDTSHGVTAYIDEMENIYDGLSFVITWNDDLKMLKHCRWVRNKIAHEPGCTEKNTCEEGDKEWIEEFYSRMLKGQDPLATYRKKKMALKQAEKQKQKQTQKQTEKQPQKKIQKSTQKQAQEQVQKPTPKSTQKQTSTRKTTSVSKNYHPTSSAEDDKALKDGCLACFIIAIVTIILILIGYFW
;
A
#
# COMPACT_ATOMS: atom_id res chain seq x y z
N MET A 1 -2.82 -30.71 4.67
CA MET A 1 -4.25 -30.55 4.31
C MET A 1 -4.99 -30.03 5.53
N GLY A 2 -6.03 -29.20 5.35
CA GLY A 2 -6.55 -28.26 6.35
C GLY A 2 -6.34 -26.78 6.01
N PHE A 3 -6.02 -26.46 4.75
CA PHE A 3 -5.99 -25.10 4.20
C PHE A 3 -7.37 -24.42 4.33
N ILE A 4 -8.44 -25.12 3.94
CA ILE A 4 -9.81 -24.60 3.94
C ILE A 4 -10.26 -24.23 5.35
N ASP A 5 -9.90 -25.01 6.36
CA ASP A 5 -10.29 -24.71 7.74
C ASP A 5 -9.47 -23.56 8.34
N SER A 6 -8.20 -23.41 7.96
CA SER A 6 -7.41 -22.23 8.33
C SER A 6 -7.87 -20.97 7.56
N TYR A 7 -8.27 -21.09 6.29
CA TYR A 7 -8.92 -20.01 5.54
C TYR A 7 -10.25 -19.59 6.19
N LYS A 8 -11.11 -20.55 6.60
CA LYS A 8 -12.38 -20.24 7.30
C LYS A 8 -12.15 -19.48 8.61
N LYS A 9 -11.10 -19.80 9.37
CA LYS A 9 -10.74 -19.04 10.59
C LYS A 9 -10.35 -17.60 10.24
N LEU A 10 -9.58 -17.40 9.18
CA LEU A 10 -9.21 -16.07 8.69
C LEU A 10 -10.42 -15.29 8.17
N GLU A 11 -11.29 -15.91 7.35
CA GLU A 11 -12.55 -15.33 6.88
C GLU A 11 -13.42 -14.88 8.04
N LYS A 12 -13.60 -15.74 9.06
CA LYS A 12 -14.36 -15.40 10.26
C LYS A 12 -13.77 -14.20 11.02
N LEU A 13 -12.46 -14.17 11.25
CA LEU A 13 -11.79 -13.06 11.95
C LEU A 13 -11.97 -11.75 11.19
N CYS A 14 -11.77 -11.75 9.87
CA CYS A 14 -11.99 -10.55 9.06
C CYS A 14 -13.49 -10.15 9.03
N SER A 15 -14.41 -11.12 8.99
CA SER A 15 -15.85 -10.86 9.04
C SER A 15 -16.28 -10.17 10.34
N GLU A 16 -15.70 -10.57 11.48
CA GLU A 16 -15.91 -9.93 12.78
C GLU A 16 -15.32 -8.49 12.84
N ILE A 17 -14.25 -8.20 12.10
CA ILE A 17 -13.63 -6.87 12.04
C ILE A 17 -14.40 -5.89 11.15
N TYR A 18 -14.97 -6.36 10.04
CA TYR A 18 -15.63 -5.53 9.02
C TYR A 18 -17.17 -5.60 9.04
N ASP A 19 -17.77 -6.40 9.93
CA ASP A 19 -19.21 -6.66 10.00
C ASP A 19 -19.83 -7.08 8.65
N THR A 20 -19.23 -8.10 8.02
CA THR A 20 -19.59 -8.54 6.67
C THR A 20 -19.41 -10.05 6.47
N SER A 21 -20.19 -10.65 5.58
CA SER A 21 -20.07 -12.07 5.20
C SER A 21 -18.83 -12.41 4.38
N HIS A 22 -18.07 -11.41 3.92
CA HIS A 22 -16.90 -11.58 3.03
C HIS A 22 -15.67 -10.86 3.58
N GLY A 23 -15.27 -11.22 4.81
CA GLY A 23 -14.22 -10.56 5.57
C GLY A 23 -12.88 -10.41 4.84
N VAL A 24 -12.33 -11.50 4.27
CA VAL A 24 -11.05 -11.45 3.54
C VAL A 24 -11.14 -10.57 2.30
N THR A 25 -12.30 -10.51 1.64
CA THR A 25 -12.52 -9.57 0.54
C THR A 25 -12.48 -8.12 1.06
N ALA A 26 -13.21 -7.78 2.12
CA ALA A 26 -13.15 -6.43 2.69
C ALA A 26 -11.74 -6.02 3.15
N TYR A 27 -10.94 -6.95 3.70
CA TYR A 27 -9.54 -6.72 4.05
C TYR A 27 -8.66 -6.46 2.82
N ILE A 28 -8.82 -7.27 1.75
CA ILE A 28 -8.12 -7.07 0.46
C ILE A 28 -8.49 -5.71 -0.13
N ASP A 29 -9.78 -5.38 -0.17
CA ASP A 29 -10.28 -4.14 -0.75
C ASP A 29 -9.75 -2.91 0.02
N GLU A 30 -9.62 -2.96 1.35
CA GLU A 30 -8.95 -1.88 2.11
C GLU A 30 -7.46 -1.77 1.76
N MET A 31 -6.74 -2.90 1.61
CA MET A 31 -5.34 -2.88 1.18
C MET A 31 -5.16 -2.30 -0.23
N GLU A 32 -6.08 -2.56 -1.15
CA GLU A 32 -6.05 -2.01 -2.51
C GLU A 32 -6.34 -0.51 -2.55
N ASN A 33 -7.21 -0.01 -1.66
CA ASN A 33 -7.54 1.41 -1.55
C ASN A 33 -6.42 2.28 -0.94
N ILE A 34 -5.35 1.69 -0.39
CA ILE A 34 -4.23 2.42 0.24
C ILE A 34 -3.02 2.45 -0.71
N TYR A 35 -2.90 3.56 -1.45
CA TYR A 35 -1.88 3.76 -2.49
C TYR A 35 -0.43 3.81 -2.00
N ASP A 36 -0.18 4.19 -0.74
CA ASP A 36 1.17 4.35 -0.18
C ASP A 36 1.56 3.28 0.85
N GLY A 37 0.81 2.17 0.93
CA GLY A 37 1.03 1.09 1.90
C GLY A 37 2.47 0.56 1.90
N LEU A 38 3.07 0.36 0.73
CA LEU A 38 4.45 -0.08 0.55
C LEU A 38 5.49 0.87 1.17
N SER A 39 5.19 2.17 1.27
CA SER A 39 6.08 3.16 1.90
C SER A 39 6.16 2.99 3.43
N PHE A 40 5.23 2.25 4.02
CA PHE A 40 5.17 1.97 5.46
C PHE A 40 5.38 0.48 5.78
N VAL A 41 5.04 -0.45 4.89
CA VAL A 41 5.11 -1.90 5.13
C VAL A 41 5.79 -2.57 3.94
N ILE A 42 6.97 -3.14 4.17
CA ILE A 42 7.78 -3.75 3.09
C ILE A 42 7.11 -4.97 2.46
N THR A 43 6.36 -5.76 3.24
CA THR A 43 5.64 -6.97 2.78
C THR A 43 4.29 -6.67 2.15
N TRP A 44 3.89 -5.40 1.99
CA TRP A 44 2.52 -5.03 1.61
C TRP A 44 2.02 -5.73 0.34
N ASN A 45 2.84 -5.73 -0.70
CA ASN A 45 2.47 -6.33 -1.99
C ASN A 45 2.49 -7.87 -1.94
N ASP A 46 3.41 -8.46 -1.16
CA ASP A 46 3.51 -9.91 -1.01
C ASP A 46 2.32 -10.46 -0.21
N ASP A 47 1.98 -9.79 0.89
CA ASP A 47 0.80 -10.11 1.71
C ASP A 47 -0.51 -9.95 0.90
N LEU A 48 -0.65 -8.87 0.13
CA LEU A 48 -1.81 -8.67 -0.76
C LEU A 48 -1.89 -9.73 -1.88
N LYS A 49 -0.76 -10.10 -2.48
CA LYS A 49 -0.69 -11.15 -3.50
C LYS A 49 -1.11 -12.49 -2.92
N MET A 50 -0.60 -12.86 -1.74
CA MET A 50 -0.95 -14.12 -1.08
C MET A 50 -2.41 -14.15 -0.62
N LEU A 51 -2.97 -13.07 -0.09
CA LEU A 51 -4.41 -12.99 0.21
C LEU A 51 -5.28 -13.26 -1.03
N LYS A 52 -4.93 -12.67 -2.17
CA LYS A 52 -5.63 -12.92 -3.45
C LYS A 52 -5.48 -14.36 -3.93
N HIS A 53 -4.28 -14.92 -3.84
CA HIS A 53 -4.00 -16.33 -4.16
C HIS A 53 -4.83 -17.27 -3.30
N CYS A 54 -4.78 -17.13 -1.96
CA CYS A 54 -5.56 -17.98 -1.06
C CYS A 54 -7.09 -17.84 -1.30
N ARG A 55 -7.59 -16.64 -1.61
CA ARG A 55 -8.99 -16.43 -2.00
C ARG A 55 -9.34 -17.17 -3.30
N TRP A 56 -8.44 -17.16 -4.28
CA TRP A 56 -8.58 -17.91 -5.53
C TRP A 56 -8.54 -19.44 -5.30
N VAL A 57 -7.57 -19.96 -4.54
CA VAL A 57 -7.49 -21.39 -4.16
C VAL A 57 -8.78 -21.84 -3.45
N ARG A 58 -9.30 -21.03 -2.50
CA ARG A 58 -10.58 -21.32 -1.84
C ARG A 58 -11.74 -21.39 -2.83
N ASN A 59 -11.81 -20.45 -3.77
CA ASN A 59 -12.87 -20.40 -4.78
C ASN A 59 -12.80 -21.60 -5.73
N LYS A 60 -11.59 -21.98 -6.17
CA LYS A 60 -11.34 -23.19 -6.97
C LYS A 60 -11.88 -24.44 -6.28
N ILE A 61 -11.45 -24.69 -5.04
CA ILE A 61 -11.89 -25.86 -4.25
C ILE A 61 -13.41 -25.85 -3.99
N ALA A 62 -14.02 -24.68 -3.83
CA ALA A 62 -15.46 -24.56 -3.53
C ALA A 62 -16.37 -24.71 -4.75
N HIS A 63 -15.89 -24.49 -5.97
CA HIS A 63 -16.74 -24.35 -7.16
C HIS A 63 -16.34 -25.19 -8.37
N GLU A 64 -15.09 -25.67 -8.47
CA GLU A 64 -14.63 -26.41 -9.66
C GLU A 64 -14.61 -27.93 -9.42
N PRO A 65 -15.25 -28.74 -10.30
CA PRO A 65 -15.24 -30.20 -10.17
C PRO A 65 -13.82 -30.78 -10.19
N GLY A 66 -13.51 -31.64 -9.21
CA GLY A 66 -12.20 -32.28 -9.09
C GLY A 66 -11.11 -31.44 -8.40
N CYS A 67 -11.36 -30.16 -8.10
CA CYS A 67 -10.50 -29.39 -7.22
C CYS A 67 -10.64 -29.86 -5.76
N THR A 68 -9.52 -30.07 -5.10
CA THR A 68 -9.40 -30.50 -3.70
C THR A 68 -8.22 -29.80 -3.05
N GLU A 69 -8.16 -29.78 -1.72
CA GLU A 69 -6.99 -29.24 -1.01
C GLU A 69 -5.68 -29.90 -1.48
N LYS A 70 -5.69 -31.20 -1.82
CA LYS A 70 -4.49 -31.95 -2.15
C LYS A 70 -3.90 -31.61 -3.52
N ASN A 71 -4.69 -31.07 -4.46
CA ASN A 71 -4.24 -30.77 -5.83
C ASN A 71 -4.31 -29.28 -6.20
N THR A 72 -4.96 -28.44 -5.40
CA THR A 72 -5.15 -27.01 -5.68
C THR A 72 -4.34 -26.11 -4.73
N CYS A 73 -3.99 -26.59 -3.53
CA CYS A 73 -3.17 -25.88 -2.55
C CYS A 73 -1.69 -26.07 -2.88
N GLU A 74 -0.91 -24.98 -2.87
CA GLU A 74 0.55 -25.04 -2.97
C GLU A 74 1.19 -25.39 -1.61
N GLU A 75 2.46 -25.82 -1.64
CA GLU A 75 3.21 -26.08 -0.41
C GLU A 75 3.52 -24.77 0.32
N GLY A 76 3.02 -24.65 1.57
CA GLY A 76 3.16 -23.46 2.40
C GLY A 76 1.92 -22.55 2.43
N ASP A 77 0.90 -22.76 1.59
CA ASP A 77 -0.33 -21.94 1.57
C ASP A 77 -1.07 -21.96 2.91
N LYS A 78 -1.18 -23.13 3.55
CA LYS A 78 -1.81 -23.28 4.87
C LYS A 78 -0.98 -22.58 5.95
N GLU A 79 0.32 -22.81 5.94
CA GLU A 79 1.27 -22.25 6.90
C GLU A 79 1.29 -20.71 6.81
N TRP A 80 1.23 -20.17 5.60
CA TRP A 80 1.13 -18.74 5.35
C TRP A 80 -0.18 -18.14 5.89
N ILE A 81 -1.33 -18.79 5.68
CA ILE A 81 -2.61 -18.36 6.29
C ILE A 81 -2.53 -18.37 7.82
N GLU A 82 -1.97 -19.43 8.42
CA GLU A 82 -1.85 -19.57 9.87
C GLU A 82 -0.91 -18.51 10.47
N GLU A 83 0.18 -18.17 9.78
CA GLU A 83 1.04 -17.06 10.15
C GLU A 83 0.33 -15.70 10.00
N PHE A 84 -0.37 -15.47 8.88
CA PHE A 84 -1.11 -14.23 8.63
C PHE A 84 -2.21 -14.01 9.69
N TYR A 85 -2.98 -15.05 10.00
CA TYR A 85 -3.96 -15.06 11.10
C TYR A 85 -3.30 -14.74 12.45
N SER A 86 -2.14 -15.33 12.75
CA SER A 86 -1.37 -15.02 13.95
C SER A 86 -0.89 -13.56 13.99
N ARG A 87 -0.48 -12.99 12.86
CA ARG A 87 -0.11 -11.57 12.73
C ARG A 87 -1.31 -10.66 12.97
N MET A 88 -2.49 -10.96 12.43
CA MET A 88 -3.71 -10.20 12.69
C MET A 88 -4.07 -10.17 14.18
N LEU A 89 -4.06 -11.31 14.87
CA LEU A 89 -4.33 -11.36 16.31
C LEU A 89 -3.31 -10.57 17.15
N LYS A 90 -2.07 -10.44 16.68
CA LYS A 90 -1.02 -9.61 17.31
C LYS A 90 -1.08 -8.13 16.89
N GLY A 91 -1.96 -7.76 15.96
CA GLY A 91 -1.98 -6.45 15.30
C GLY A 91 -0.66 -6.13 14.58
N GLN A 92 -0.04 -7.15 13.97
CA GLN A 92 1.21 -7.12 13.20
C GLN A 92 0.97 -7.39 11.71
N ASP A 93 -0.30 -7.44 11.28
CA ASP A 93 -0.71 -7.49 9.88
C ASP A 93 -0.39 -6.16 9.15
N PRO A 94 -0.46 -6.13 7.80
CA PRO A 94 -0.17 -4.94 7.00
C PRO A 94 -0.98 -3.70 7.41
N LEU A 95 -2.31 -3.82 7.53
CA LEU A 95 -3.18 -2.69 7.86
C LEU A 95 -2.89 -2.15 9.27
N ALA A 96 -2.76 -3.00 10.28
CA ALA A 96 -2.40 -2.56 11.63
C ALA A 96 -1.01 -1.89 11.66
N THR A 97 -0.02 -2.43 10.95
CA THR A 97 1.33 -1.88 10.89
C THR A 97 1.36 -0.52 10.18
N TYR A 98 0.65 -0.38 9.06
CA TYR A 98 0.48 0.89 8.34
C TYR A 98 -0.19 1.95 9.22
N ARG A 99 -1.34 1.62 9.85
CA ARG A 99 -2.07 2.51 10.75
C ARG A 99 -1.17 3.00 11.90
N LYS A 100 -0.43 2.10 12.56
CA LYS A 100 0.55 2.43 13.62
C LYS A 100 1.62 3.41 13.14
N LYS A 101 2.24 3.17 11.98
CA LYS A 101 3.30 4.04 11.44
C LYS A 101 2.77 5.42 10.98
N LYS A 102 1.59 5.48 10.35
CA LYS A 102 0.92 6.75 10.02
C LYS A 102 0.58 7.57 11.26
N MET A 103 0.14 6.94 12.35
CA MET A 103 -0.12 7.64 13.62
C MET A 103 1.18 8.19 14.23
N ALA A 104 2.27 7.41 14.25
CA ALA A 104 3.56 7.85 14.75
C ALA A 104 4.12 9.05 13.96
N LEU A 105 4.02 9.03 12.62
CA LEU A 105 4.42 10.16 11.78
C LEU A 105 3.66 11.45 12.14
N LYS A 106 2.32 11.38 12.20
CA LYS A 106 1.45 12.50 12.59
C LYS A 106 1.76 13.04 14.00
N GLN A 107 2.18 12.18 14.93
CA GLN A 107 2.60 12.60 16.28
C GLN A 107 3.94 13.33 16.25
N ALA A 108 4.92 12.83 15.50
CA ALA A 108 6.24 13.47 15.35
C ALA A 108 6.13 14.86 14.68
N GLU A 109 5.26 15.01 13.67
CA GLU A 109 4.97 16.30 13.02
C GLU A 109 4.38 17.32 14.01
N LYS A 110 3.38 16.92 14.81
CA LYS A 110 2.78 17.78 15.85
C LYS A 110 3.78 18.20 16.92
N GLN A 111 4.75 17.35 17.27
CA GLN A 111 5.81 17.69 18.23
C GLN A 111 6.79 18.73 17.64
N LYS A 112 7.21 18.57 16.37
CA LYS A 112 8.08 19.53 15.68
C LYS A 112 7.43 20.92 15.59
N GLN A 113 6.15 21.00 15.20
CA GLN A 113 5.42 22.27 15.10
C GLN A 113 5.37 23.04 16.43
N LYS A 114 5.16 22.35 17.56
CA LYS A 114 5.18 22.95 18.90
C LYS A 114 6.55 23.47 19.33
N GLN A 115 7.64 22.88 18.83
CA GLN A 115 9.01 23.35 19.11
C GLN A 115 9.36 24.60 18.29
N THR A 116 8.97 24.66 17.01
CA THR A 116 9.20 25.83 16.15
C THR A 116 8.45 27.07 16.62
N GLN A 117 7.20 26.93 17.10
CA GLN A 117 6.43 28.05 17.64
C GLN A 117 7.09 28.65 18.89
N LYS A 118 7.61 27.83 19.82
CA LYS A 118 8.34 28.30 21.01
C LYS A 118 9.66 29.03 20.71
N GLN A 119 10.22 28.93 19.51
CA GLN A 119 11.42 29.68 19.09
C GLN A 119 11.11 31.01 18.40
N THR A 120 9.86 31.26 18.00
CA THR A 120 9.48 32.50 17.29
C THR A 120 9.08 33.63 18.27
N GLU A 121 8.75 33.29 19.52
CA GLU A 121 8.20 34.23 20.52
C GLU A 121 9.27 34.94 21.40
N LYS A 122 10.56 34.82 21.05
CA LYS A 122 11.67 35.49 21.75
C LYS A 122 12.57 36.32 20.81
N GLN A 123 12.02 37.38 20.23
CA GLN A 123 12.80 38.54 19.81
C GLN A 123 12.13 39.86 20.25
N PRO A 124 12.69 40.55 21.26
CA PRO A 124 12.34 41.94 21.53
C PRO A 124 13.00 42.84 20.47
N GLN A 125 12.24 43.79 19.96
CA GLN A 125 12.74 44.86 19.09
C GLN A 125 13.84 45.67 19.80
N LYS A 126 14.95 45.94 19.12
CA LYS A 126 15.75 47.16 19.34
C LYS A 126 16.16 47.77 18.00
N LYS A 127 16.03 49.09 17.92
CA LYS A 127 16.04 49.88 16.69
C LYS A 127 17.06 51.02 16.84
N ILE A 128 17.75 51.39 15.74
CA ILE A 128 18.53 52.64 15.54
C ILE A 128 19.79 52.79 16.45
N GLN A 129 21.05 52.94 15.97
CA GLN A 129 21.58 54.14 15.30
C GLN A 129 23.01 53.95 14.70
N LYS A 130 23.26 54.71 13.62
CA LYS A 130 24.54 55.29 13.15
C LYS A 130 25.70 54.35 12.75
N SER A 131 25.96 54.33 11.44
CA SER A 131 27.13 55.04 10.89
C SER A 131 26.82 55.60 9.51
N THR A 132 27.35 56.79 9.22
CA THR A 132 27.14 57.54 7.96
C THR A 132 28.50 57.72 7.30
N GLN A 133 28.55 57.58 5.96
CA GLN A 133 29.63 57.97 5.06
C GLN A 133 31.02 57.32 5.25
N LYS A 134 31.42 56.55 4.22
CA LYS A 134 32.50 57.03 3.33
C LYS A 134 32.30 56.51 1.91
N GLN A 135 32.24 57.42 0.94
CA GLN A 135 32.36 57.13 -0.48
C GLN A 135 33.84 57.20 -0.88
N ALA A 136 34.29 56.30 -1.76
CA ALA A 136 35.17 56.56 -2.91
C ALA A 136 35.63 55.23 -3.52
N GLN A 137 35.49 55.11 -4.86
CA GLN A 137 36.44 54.56 -5.85
C GLN A 137 37.25 53.25 -5.54
N GLU A 138 37.53 52.33 -6.47
CA GLU A 138 37.50 52.40 -7.94
C GLU A 138 37.32 51.02 -8.62
N GLN A 139 37.38 51.01 -9.96
CA GLN A 139 37.24 49.85 -10.86
C GLN A 139 38.42 48.85 -10.80
N VAL A 140 38.24 47.68 -11.45
CA VAL A 140 39.20 47.00 -12.38
C VAL A 140 39.23 45.45 -12.28
N GLN A 141 38.77 44.82 -13.37
CA GLN A 141 39.18 43.55 -14.03
C GLN A 141 39.23 42.16 -13.33
N LYS A 142 38.50 41.23 -13.99
CA LYS A 142 38.66 39.76 -14.13
C LYS A 142 40.00 39.46 -14.87
N PRO A 143 40.76 38.34 -14.66
CA PRO A 143 40.26 36.95 -14.73
C PRO A 143 40.84 35.84 -13.81
N THR A 144 40.17 34.69 -13.95
CA THR A 144 40.43 33.28 -13.55
C THR A 144 41.88 32.77 -13.63
N PRO A 145 42.22 31.65 -12.95
CA PRO A 145 42.11 30.32 -13.60
C PRO A 145 41.76 29.09 -12.72
N LYS A 146 41.30 28.02 -13.39
CA LYS A 146 41.52 26.54 -13.21
C LYS A 146 41.77 25.99 -11.77
N SER A 147 41.22 24.85 -11.34
CA SER A 147 41.31 23.55 -12.03
C SER A 147 40.39 22.47 -11.40
N THR A 148 39.71 21.72 -12.28
CA THR A 148 39.66 20.24 -12.37
C THR A 148 40.27 19.39 -11.23
N GLN A 149 39.48 18.46 -10.67
CA GLN A 149 39.65 16.98 -10.68
C GLN A 149 38.64 16.31 -9.71
N LYS A 150 37.88 15.28 -10.15
CA LYS A 150 38.15 13.83 -9.93
C LYS A 150 38.03 13.47 -8.42
N GLN A 151 37.21 12.51 -7.97
CA GLN A 151 37.19 11.12 -8.40
C GLN A 151 35.87 10.38 -8.08
N THR A 152 35.60 9.38 -8.89
CA THR A 152 34.90 8.12 -8.57
C THR A 152 35.24 7.57 -7.18
N SER A 153 34.24 6.95 -6.51
CA SER A 153 34.45 5.60 -5.96
C SER A 153 33.14 4.86 -5.69
N THR A 154 33.01 3.70 -6.31
CA THR A 154 31.98 2.69 -6.02
C THR A 154 32.23 2.02 -4.66
N ARG A 155 31.18 1.74 -3.88
CA ARG A 155 31.24 0.63 -2.91
C ARG A 155 29.98 -0.23 -2.98
N LYS A 156 30.17 -1.49 -3.39
CA LYS A 156 29.19 -2.57 -3.21
C LYS A 156 29.01 -2.84 -1.72
N THR A 157 27.78 -3.11 -1.30
CA THR A 157 27.51 -4.08 -0.23
C THR A 157 26.36 -4.98 -0.66
N THR A 158 26.71 -6.21 -1.00
CA THR A 158 25.80 -7.32 -1.20
C THR A 158 25.06 -7.63 0.11
N SER A 159 23.73 -7.78 0.07
CA SER A 159 22.99 -8.53 1.08
C SER A 159 22.09 -9.54 0.38
N VAL A 160 22.37 -10.82 0.62
CA VAL A 160 21.69 -11.96 -0.01
C VAL A 160 20.23 -12.02 0.46
N SER A 161 19.28 -11.90 -0.48
CA SER A 161 17.90 -12.33 -0.27
C SER A 161 17.68 -13.68 -0.93
N LYS A 162 16.96 -14.59 -0.27
CA LYS A 162 16.62 -15.90 -0.83
C LYS A 162 15.38 -15.75 -1.71
N ASN A 163 15.51 -16.08 -2.99
CA ASN A 163 14.47 -15.87 -3.97
C ASN A 163 13.33 -16.89 -3.83
N TYR A 164 12.10 -16.40 -3.79
CA TYR A 164 10.94 -17.18 -4.25
C TYR A 164 10.76 -16.88 -5.75
N HIS A 165 10.63 -17.91 -6.59
CA HIS A 165 10.76 -17.77 -8.04
C HIS A 165 9.38 -17.88 -8.73
N PRO A 166 8.81 -16.78 -9.27
CA PRO A 166 7.61 -16.88 -10.09
C PRO A 166 8.00 -17.32 -11.52
N THR A 167 7.51 -18.46 -11.97
CA THR A 167 7.54 -18.83 -13.40
C THR A 167 6.53 -18.01 -14.17
N SER A 168 6.98 -17.39 -15.27
CA SER A 168 6.13 -16.63 -16.18
C SER A 168 5.41 -17.53 -17.18
N SER A 169 4.11 -17.31 -17.36
CA SER A 169 3.42 -17.47 -18.65
C SER A 169 2.60 -16.20 -18.90
N ALA A 170 2.76 -15.58 -20.05
CA ALA A 170 2.18 -14.28 -20.38
C ALA A 170 1.29 -14.38 -21.62
N GLU A 171 -0.01 -14.58 -21.41
CA GLU A 171 -1.09 -14.73 -22.42
C GLU A 171 -2.44 -14.34 -21.77
N ASP A 172 -3.34 -13.53 -22.33
CA ASP A 172 -3.13 -12.36 -23.21
C ASP A 172 -3.91 -11.15 -22.62
N ASP A 173 -3.38 -9.94 -22.82
CA ASP A 173 -3.81 -8.71 -22.16
C ASP A 173 -4.68 -7.82 -23.10
N LYS A 174 -5.82 -8.35 -23.59
CA LYS A 174 -6.67 -7.56 -24.52
C LYS A 174 -8.16 -7.92 -24.69
N ALA A 175 -9.00 -7.86 -23.64
CA ALA A 175 -10.46 -7.62 -23.79
C ALA A 175 -11.24 -7.38 -22.47
N LEU A 176 -11.09 -6.22 -21.79
CA LEU A 176 -12.06 -5.85 -20.74
C LEU A 176 -12.19 -4.33 -20.48
N LYS A 177 -12.51 -3.55 -21.53
CA LYS A 177 -12.90 -2.12 -21.37
C LYS A 177 -14.31 -1.78 -21.84
N ASP A 178 -14.96 -2.64 -22.62
CA ASP A 178 -16.32 -2.39 -23.14
C ASP A 178 -17.43 -3.11 -22.34
N GLY A 179 -17.07 -3.98 -21.40
CA GLY A 179 -18.02 -4.77 -20.59
C GLY A 179 -18.89 -3.95 -19.64
N CYS A 180 -18.59 -2.66 -19.42
CA CYS A 180 -19.33 -1.82 -18.48
C CYS A 180 -20.67 -1.33 -19.08
N LEU A 181 -20.65 -0.82 -20.32
CA LEU A 181 -21.82 -0.16 -20.92
C LEU A 181 -22.95 -1.16 -21.24
N ALA A 182 -22.61 -2.36 -21.72
CA ALA A 182 -23.60 -3.41 -21.99
C ALA A 182 -24.32 -3.85 -20.71
N CYS A 183 -23.60 -3.99 -19.59
CA CYS A 183 -24.20 -4.34 -18.30
C CYS A 183 -25.16 -3.25 -17.78
N PHE A 184 -24.80 -1.96 -17.95
CA PHE A 184 -25.71 -0.86 -17.61
C PHE A 184 -26.96 -0.84 -18.48
N ILE A 185 -26.86 -1.07 -19.78
CA ILE A 185 -28.03 -1.12 -20.68
C ILE A 185 -28.97 -2.27 -20.29
N ILE A 186 -28.43 -3.46 -20.01
CA ILE A 186 -29.24 -4.62 -19.57
C ILE A 186 -29.95 -4.31 -18.24
N ALA A 187 -29.26 -3.71 -17.27
CA ALA A 187 -29.85 -3.33 -15.99
C ALA A 187 -30.94 -2.24 -16.13
N ILE A 188 -30.77 -1.28 -17.04
CA ILE A 188 -31.78 -0.24 -17.30
C ILE A 188 -33.02 -0.84 -17.99
N VAL A 189 -32.84 -1.72 -18.98
CA VAL A 189 -33.96 -2.36 -19.70
C VAL A 189 -34.77 -3.26 -18.77
N THR A 190 -34.15 -4.03 -17.87
CA THR A 190 -34.90 -4.85 -16.91
C THR A 190 -35.70 -4.00 -15.92
N ILE A 191 -35.13 -2.90 -15.41
CA ILE A 191 -35.86 -1.96 -14.53
C ILE A 191 -37.05 -1.33 -15.27
N ILE A 192 -36.89 -0.90 -16.52
CA ILE A 192 -37.97 -0.30 -17.32
C ILE A 192 -39.11 -1.32 -17.57
N LEU A 193 -38.79 -2.56 -17.93
CA LEU A 193 -39.79 -3.61 -18.15
C LEU A 193 -40.58 -3.94 -16.87
N ILE A 194 -39.91 -3.95 -15.72
CA ILE A 194 -40.56 -4.14 -14.42
C ILE A 194 -41.53 -2.98 -14.13
N LEU A 195 -41.11 -1.72 -14.33
CA LEU A 195 -41.94 -0.54 -14.06
C LEU A 195 -43.17 -0.43 -14.98
N ILE A 196 -43.06 -0.84 -16.25
CA ILE A 196 -44.19 -0.89 -17.18
C ILE A 196 -45.17 -2.01 -16.80
N GLY A 197 -44.66 -3.16 -16.34
CA GLY A 197 -45.48 -4.31 -15.91
C GLY A 197 -46.29 -4.09 -14.63
N TYR A 198 -45.98 -3.06 -13.82
CA TYR A 198 -46.73 -2.71 -12.61
C TYR A 198 -47.91 -1.74 -12.86
N PHE A 199 -48.19 -1.37 -14.12
CA PHE A 199 -49.22 -0.38 -14.47
C PHE A 199 -50.39 -0.94 -15.30
N TRP A 200 -50.64 -2.26 -15.20
CA TRP A 200 -51.83 -2.93 -15.75
C TRP A 200 -52.39 -3.97 -14.76
#